data_AF-A0A959J3W5-F1
#
_entry.id   AF-A0A959J3W5-F1
#
_cell.length_a   1.000
_cell.length_b   1.000
_cell.length_c   1.000
_cell.angle_alpha   90.00
_cell.angle_beta   90.00
_cell.angle_gamma   90.00
#
_symmetry.space_group_name_H-M   'P 1'
#
loop_
_entity.id
_entity.type
_entity.pdbx_description
1 polymer ?
#
loop_
_entity_poly.entity_id
_entity_poly.type
_entity_poly.pdbx_seq_one_letter_code
_entity_poly.pdbx_strand_id
1 'polypeptide(L)' 'LTLSNLSILKTGKAKAIRFSTLEAICKVLDCQPADILEYVEESEN' A
#
# COMPACT_ATOMS: atom_id res chain seq x y z
N LEU A 1 -13.24 1.31 1.88
CA LEU A 1 -12.15 0.94 2.80
C LEU A 1 -12.75 0.72 4.17
N THR A 2 -12.43 -0.38 4.87
CA THR A 2 -12.87 -0.58 6.26
C THR A 2 -11.77 -0.11 7.22
N LEU A 3 -12.12 0.22 8.46
CA LEU A 3 -11.14 0.60 9.48
C LEU A 3 -10.05 -0.48 9.68
N SER A 4 -10.44 -1.75 9.57
CA SER A 4 -9.52 -2.90 9.66
C SER A 4 -8.48 -2.93 8.52
N ASN A 5 -8.86 -2.53 7.30
CA ASN A 5 -7.91 -2.44 6.18
C ASN A 5 -6.92 -1.28 6.38
N LEU A 6 -7.34 -0.20 7.05
CA LEU A 6 -6.46 0.93 7.32
C LEU A 6 -5.47 0.65 8.45
N SER A 7 -5.89 -0.07 9.50
CA SER A 7 -5.00 -0.39 10.63
C SER A 7 -3.83 -1.29 10.24
N ILE A 8 -4.03 -2.24 9.32
CA ILE A 8 -2.94 -3.12 8.87
C ILE A 8 -1.94 -2.41 7.95
N LEU A 9 -2.41 -1.47 7.12
CA LEU A 9 -1.56 -0.61 6.31
C LEU A 9 -0.71 0.32 7.20
N LYS A 10 -1.32 0.94 8.22
CA LYS A 10 -0.62 1.83 9.17
C LYS A 10 0.50 1.13 9.94
N THR A 11 0.35 -0.15 10.26
CA THR A 11 1.35 -0.91 11.02
C THR A 11 2.47 -1.50 10.16
N GLY A 12 2.43 -1.32 8.84
CA GLY A 12 3.41 -1.90 7.91
C GLY A 12 3.34 -3.43 7.80
N LYS A 13 2.32 -4.07 8.39
CA LYS A 13 2.16 -5.53 8.40
C LYS A 13 1.31 -6.05 7.24
N ALA A 14 0.93 -5.19 6.31
CA ALA A 14 0.11 -5.56 5.17
C ALA A 14 0.90 -6.45 4.22
N LYS A 15 0.42 -7.67 4.00
CA LYS A 15 1.02 -8.63 3.04
C LYS A 15 0.55 -8.43 1.60
N ALA A 16 -0.61 -7.81 1.43
CA ALA A 16 -1.23 -7.57 0.14
C ALA A 16 -2.15 -6.35 0.22
N ILE A 17 -2.36 -5.70 -0.93
CA ILE A 17 -3.27 -4.57 -1.11
C ILE A 17 -4.15 -4.82 -2.34
N ARG A 18 -5.44 -4.50 -2.26
CA ARG A 18 -6.33 -4.54 -3.44
C ARG A 18 -6.06 -3.32 -4.30
N PHE A 19 -6.08 -3.46 -5.63
CA PHE A 19 -5.91 -2.33 -6.55
C PHE A 19 -6.90 -1.18 -6.29
N SER A 20 -8.16 -1.47 -5.97
CA SER A 20 -9.14 -0.42 -5.63
C SER A 20 -8.78 0.36 -4.36
N THR A 21 -8.03 -0.24 -3.45
CA THR A 21 -7.51 0.43 -2.25
C THR A 21 -6.30 1.29 -2.60
N LEU A 22 -5.38 0.78 -3.41
CA LEU A 22 -4.24 1.55 -3.92
C LEU A 22 -4.72 2.76 -4.74
N GLU A 23 -5.70 2.58 -5.62
CA GLU A 23 -6.32 3.66 -6.40
C GLU A 23 -6.92 4.75 -5.51
N ALA A 24 -7.64 4.37 -4.46
CA ALA A 24 -8.21 5.33 -3.52
C ALA A 24 -7.12 6.13 -2.78
N ILE A 25 -6.00 5.50 -2.45
CA ILE A 25 -4.84 6.16 -1.82
C ILE A 25 -4.22 7.16 -2.82
N CYS A 26 -3.93 6.72 -4.05
CA CYS A 26 -3.39 7.57 -5.12
C CYS A 26 -4.26 8.81 -5.36
N LYS A 27 -5.59 8.66 -5.39
CA LYS A 27 -6.52 9.80 -5.57
C LYS A 27 -6.47 10.81 -4.42
N VAL A 28 -6.27 10.35 -3.18
CA VAL A 28 -6.23 11.22 -2.00
C VAL A 28 -4.88 11.92 -1.87
N LEU A 29 -3.80 11.21 -2.22
CA LEU A 29 -2.43 11.73 -2.13
C LEU A 29 -1.95 12.45 -3.40
N ASP A 30 -2.79 12.47 -4.44
CA ASP A 30 -2.46 13.00 -5.77
C ASP A 30 -1.13 12.47 -6.32
N CYS A 31 -0.96 11.14 -6.24
CA CYS A 31 0.27 10.46 -6.62
C CYS A 31 0.00 9.27 -7.57
N GLN A 32 1.05 8.78 -8.22
CA GLN A 32 1.02 7.58 -9.03
C GLN A 32 1.35 6.33 -8.20
N PRO A 33 0.95 5.13 -8.65
CA PRO A 33 1.32 3.88 -7.97
C PRO A 33 2.83 3.66 -7.82
N ALA A 34 3.62 4.16 -8.77
CA ALA A 34 5.08 4.10 -8.74
C ALA A 34 5.70 4.93 -7.60
N ASP A 35 4.97 5.90 -7.05
CA ASP A 35 5.44 6.71 -5.91
C ASP A 35 5.27 5.96 -4.57
N ILE A 36 4.51 4.86 -4.56
CA ILE A 36 4.19 4.07 -3.35
C ILE A 36 4.84 2.68 -3.39
N LEU A 37 4.89 2.07 -4.58
CA LEU A 37 5.37 0.70 -4.75
C LEU A 37 6.83 0.68 -5.17
N GLU A 38 7.64 0.01 -4.37
CA GLU A 38 9.03 -0.30 -4.69
C GLU A 38 9.19 -1.82 -4.75
N TYR A 39 9.86 -2.30 -5.78
CA TYR A 39 10.32 -3.69 -5.80
C TYR A 39 11.57 -3.79 -4.94
N VAL A 40 11.49 -4.60 -3.89
CA VAL A 40 12.62 -4.92 -3.03
C VAL A 40 13.04 -6.35 -3.38
N GLU A 41 14.26 -6.51 -3.89
CA GLU A 41 14.85 -7.84 -4.02
C GLU A 41 14.93 -8.46 -2.62
N GLU A 42 14.52 -9.74 -2.50
CA GLU A 42 14.74 -10.53 -1.29
C GLU A 42 16.24 -10.85 -1.18
N SER A 43 17.02 -9.80 -0.92
CA SER A 43 18.39 -9.88 -0.47
C SER A 43 18.34 -10.36 0.97
N GLU A 44 18.98 -11.50 1.22
CA GLU A 44 19.00 -12.23 2.49
C GLU A 44 19.15 -11.27 3.69
N ASN A 45 18.28 -11.44 4.70
CA ASN A 45 18.51 -10.87 6.03
C ASN A 45 19.83 -11.38 6.61
#